data_AF-A0A1Q4VZ20-F1
#
_entry.id   AF-A0A1Q4VZ20-F1
#
_cell.length_a   1.000
_cell.length_b   1.000
_cell.length_c   1.000
_cell.angle_alpha   90.00
_cell.angle_beta   90.00
_cell.angle_gamma   90.00
#
_symmetry.space_group_name_H-M   'P 1'
#
loop_
_entity.id
_entity.type
_entity.pdbx_description
1 polymer ?
#
loop_
_entity_poly.entity_id
_entity_poly.type
_entity_poly.pdbx_seq_one_letter_code
_entity_poly.pdbx_strand_id
1 'polypeptide(L)'
;MAYTLQEFKVDLQQLLEASGTLGAESENIKGEIDAIATALAPLETGWIGPAGTSFAAITKVYKDDMVDLQNLLDEMTRRMRSAYRMYHDMELANYNNVRA
;
A
#
# COMPACT_ATOMS: atom_id res chain seq x y z
N MET A 1 -2.55 -29.88 -9.98
CA MET A 1 -3.87 -29.53 -10.53
C MET A 1 -3.66 -28.46 -11.57
N ALA A 2 -4.28 -28.55 -12.74
CA ALA A 2 -4.18 -27.54 -13.80
C ALA A 2 -5.43 -26.64 -13.72
N TYR A 3 -5.24 -25.33 -13.61
CA TYR A 3 -6.32 -24.34 -13.65
C TYR A 3 -6.92 -24.25 -15.06
N THR A 4 -8.23 -24.03 -15.15
CA THR A 4 -8.89 -23.69 -16.42
C THR A 4 -8.67 -22.22 -16.78
N LEU A 5 -8.76 -21.88 -18.07
CA LEU A 5 -8.68 -20.48 -18.54
C LEU A 5 -9.73 -19.59 -17.86
N GLN A 6 -10.92 -20.13 -17.58
CA GLN A 6 -12.00 -19.39 -16.93
C GLN A 6 -11.70 -19.11 -15.45
N GLU A 7 -11.18 -20.10 -14.70
CA GLU A 7 -10.75 -19.91 -13.30
C GLU A 7 -9.62 -18.89 -13.22
N PHE A 8 -8.63 -19.00 -14.13
CA PHE A 8 -7.51 -18.07 -14.18
C PHE A 8 -7.93 -16.62 -14.48
N LYS A 9 -8.88 -16.42 -15.39
CA LYS A 9 -9.44 -15.09 -15.70
C LYS A 9 -10.21 -14.48 -14.51
N VAL A 10 -10.94 -15.30 -13.76
CA VAL A 10 -11.64 -14.86 -12.54
C VAL A 10 -10.64 -14.44 -11.47
N ASP A 11 -9.56 -15.20 -11.27
CA ASP A 11 -8.50 -14.87 -10.31
C ASP A 11 -7.81 -13.54 -10.67
N LEU A 12 -7.56 -13.29 -11.95
CA LEU A 12 -6.99 -12.03 -12.45
C LEU A 12 -7.88 -10.82 -12.16
N GLN A 13 -9.20 -10.97 -12.32
CA GLN A 13 -10.16 -9.91 -12.00
C GLN A 13 -10.18 -9.61 -10.50
N GLN A 14 -10.23 -10.64 -9.65
CA GLN A 14 -10.18 -10.48 -8.20
C GLN A 14 -8.89 -9.80 -7.74
N LEU A 15 -7.75 -10.16 -8.34
CA LEU A 15 -6.46 -9.54 -8.05
C LEU A 15 -6.43 -8.06 -8.44
N LEU A 16 -7.03 -7.68 -9.57
CA LEU A 16 -7.13 -6.30 -10.00
C LEU A 16 -8.01 -5.48 -9.06
N GLU A 17 -9.17 -6.03 -8.66
CA GLU A 17 -10.09 -5.39 -7.72
C GLU A 17 -9.43 -5.18 -6.35
N ALA A 18 -8.80 -6.22 -5.79
CA ALA A 18 -8.04 -6.13 -4.55
C ALA A 18 -6.90 -5.10 -4.65
N SER A 19 -6.27 -4.99 -5.82
CA SER A 19 -5.24 -3.98 -6.07
C SER A 19 -5.76 -2.56 -6.10
N GLY A 20 -6.96 -2.35 -6.64
CA GLY A 20 -7.65 -1.07 -6.59
C GLY A 20 -7.99 -0.68 -5.17
N THR A 21 -8.60 -1.59 -4.40
CA THR A 21 -8.97 -1.37 -3.00
C THR A 21 -7.75 -1.05 -2.15
N LEU A 22 -6.68 -1.84 -2.22
CA LEU A 22 -5.47 -1.57 -1.43
C LEU A 22 -4.83 -0.23 -1.78
N GLY A 23 -4.82 0.14 -3.06
CA GLY A 23 -4.31 1.43 -3.51
C GLY A 23 -5.09 2.59 -2.88
N ALA A 24 -6.42 2.52 -2.91
CA ALA A 24 -7.28 3.54 -2.31
C ALA A 24 -7.10 3.64 -0.78
N GLU A 25 -7.06 2.51 -0.08
CA GLU A 25 -6.86 2.51 1.38
C GLU A 25 -5.46 3.01 1.76
N SER A 26 -4.44 2.71 0.96
CA SER A 26 -3.08 3.25 1.15
C SER A 26 -3.05 4.77 1.03
N GLU A 27 -3.76 5.33 0.04
CA GLU A 27 -3.90 6.78 -0.12
C GLU A 27 -4.65 7.44 1.04
N ASN A 28 -5.73 6.79 1.52
CA ASN A 28 -6.47 7.27 2.69
C ASN A 28 -5.59 7.31 3.95
N ILE A 29 -4.86 6.23 4.24
CA ILE A 29 -3.95 6.13 5.39
C ILE A 29 -2.86 7.20 5.30
N LYS A 30 -2.27 7.44 4.11
CA LYS A 30 -1.29 8.51 3.90
C LYS A 30 -1.86 9.89 4.24
N GLY A 31 -3.10 10.16 3.82
CA GLY A 31 -3.80 11.40 4.17
C GLY A 31 -4.02 11.56 5.67
N GLU A 32 -4.42 10.49 6.37
CA GLU A 32 -4.58 10.50 7.83
C GLU A 32 -3.26 10.74 8.57
N ILE A 33 -2.18 10.13 8.09
CA ILE A 33 -0.83 10.32 8.64
C ILE A 33 -0.41 11.79 8.56
N ASP A 34 -0.61 12.40 7.39
CA ASP A 34 -0.28 13.81 7.14
C ASP A 34 -1.15 14.76 7.98
N ALA A 35 -2.43 14.43 8.17
CA ALA A 35 -3.34 15.19 9.02
C ALA A 35 -2.90 15.17 10.49
N ILE A 36 -2.50 14.01 11.01
CA ILE A 36 -1.97 13.89 12.38
C ILE A 36 -0.65 14.64 12.51
N ALA A 37 0.27 14.50 11.54
CA ALA A 37 1.55 15.23 11.55
C ALA A 37 1.34 16.76 11.59
N THR A 38 0.37 17.25 10.81
CA THR A 38 -0.04 18.66 10.79
C THR A 38 -0.61 19.11 12.15
N ALA A 39 -1.42 18.28 12.80
CA ALA A 39 -1.98 18.57 14.12
C ALA A 39 -0.93 18.59 15.23
N LEU A 40 0.14 17.80 15.11
CA LEU A 40 1.24 17.74 16.08
C LEU A 40 2.22 18.92 15.95
N ALA A 41 2.39 19.50 14.75
CA ALA A 41 3.40 20.53 14.49
C ALA A 41 3.32 21.79 15.41
N PRO A 42 2.13 22.36 15.71
CA PRO A 42 2.04 23.50 16.62
C PRO A 42 2.47 23.16 18.05
N LEU A 43 2.25 21.91 18.49
CA LEU A 43 2.56 21.46 19.84
C LEU A 43 4.08 21.33 20.07
N GLU A 44 4.86 21.01 19.03
CA GLU A 44 6.33 20.96 19.10
C GLU A 44 6.94 22.32 19.47
N THR A 45 6.28 23.42 19.08
CA THR A 45 6.78 24.78 19.32
C THR A 45 6.31 25.39 20.64
N GLY A 46 5.20 24.90 21.20
CA GLY A 46 4.53 25.48 22.37
C GLY A 46 4.89 24.85 23.73
N TRP A 47 5.43 23.63 23.75
CA TRP A 47 5.72 22.92 25.01
C TRP A 47 7.17 23.14 25.47
N ILE A 48 7.33 24.03 26.45
CA ILE A 48 8.62 24.32 27.11
C ILE A 48 8.76 23.45 28.35
N GLY A 49 9.93 22.82 28.53
CA GLY A 49 10.27 22.00 29.70
C GLY A 49 10.21 20.48 29.43
N PRO A 50 10.26 19.63 30.48
CA PRO A 50 10.34 18.17 30.34
C PRO A 50 9.22 17.54 29.50
N ALA A 51 8.03 18.15 29.49
CA ALA A 51 6.90 17.73 28.65
C ALA A 51 7.19 17.89 27.15
N GLY A 52 7.92 18.94 26.75
CA GLY A 52 8.36 19.16 25.38
C GLY A 52 9.35 18.09 24.90
N THR A 53 10.28 17.66 25.76
CA THR A 53 11.22 16.58 25.44
C THR A 53 10.51 15.24 25.23
N SER A 54 9.59 14.86 26.13
CA SER A 54 8.80 13.64 25.97
C SER A 54 7.91 13.69 24.72
N PHE A 55 7.34 14.85 24.41
CA PHE A 55 6.54 15.04 23.21
C PHE A 55 7.37 14.95 21.92
N ALA A 56 8.54 15.58 21.87
CA ALA A 56 9.44 15.46 20.74
C ALA A 56 9.85 14.01 20.49
N ALA A 57 10.10 13.24 21.56
CA ALA A 57 10.43 11.82 21.46
C ALA A 57 9.28 10.99 20.86
N ILE A 58 8.04 11.14 21.35
CA ILE A 58 6.90 10.39 20.82
C ILE A 58 6.53 10.82 19.39
N THR A 59 6.63 12.10 19.06
CA THR A 59 6.38 12.59 17.70
C THR A 59 7.43 12.10 16.72
N LYS A 60 8.69 11.93 17.16
CA LYS A 60 9.72 11.27 16.35
C LYS A 60 9.37 9.81 16.09
N VAL A 61 9.03 9.05 17.12
CA VAL A 61 8.62 7.63 16.99
C VAL A 61 7.43 7.50 16.03
N TYR A 62 6.42 8.34 16.20
CA TYR A 62 5.29 8.42 15.27
C TYR A 62 5.74 8.64 13.82
N LYS A 63 6.59 9.64 13.56
CA LYS A 63 7.08 9.94 12.20
C LYS A 63 7.84 8.75 11.61
N ASP A 64 8.69 8.09 12.39
CA ASP A 64 9.47 6.92 11.95
C ASP A 64 8.53 5.74 11.61
N ASP A 65 7.62 5.37 12.53
CA ASP A 65 6.69 4.25 12.36
C ASP A 65 5.74 4.47 11.16
N MET A 66 5.32 5.72 10.93
CA MET A 66 4.45 6.05 9.81
C MET A 66 5.17 5.98 8.46
N VAL A 67 6.45 6.32 8.40
CA VAL A 67 7.27 6.10 7.18
C VAL A 67 7.35 4.60 6.86
N ASP A 68 7.58 3.77 7.86
CA ASP A 68 7.64 2.31 7.68
C ASP A 68 6.31 1.73 7.19
N LEU A 69 5.19 2.20 7.75
CA LEU A 69 3.85 1.81 7.28
C LEU A 69 3.60 2.21 5.82
N GLN A 70 3.95 3.45 5.44
CA GLN A 70 3.81 3.91 4.06
C GLN A 70 4.63 3.08 3.08
N ASN A 71 5.88 2.78 3.44
CA ASN A 71 6.77 1.94 2.64
C ASN A 71 6.19 0.53 2.46
N LEU A 72 5.61 -0.05 3.50
CA LEU A 72 4.96 -1.36 3.45
C LEU A 72 3.74 -1.36 2.51
N LEU A 73 2.89 -0.34 2.59
CA LEU A 73 1.70 -0.24 1.74
C LEU A 73 2.07 -0.06 0.25
N ASP A 74 3.13 0.71 -0.02
CA ASP A 74 3.68 0.87 -1.37
C ASP A 74 4.29 -0.44 -1.91
N GLU A 75 4.99 -1.19 -1.05
CA GLU A 75 5.50 -2.52 -1.37
C GLU A 75 4.39 -3.48 -1.75
N MET A 76 3.33 -3.55 -0.95
CA MET A 76 2.19 -4.43 -1.20
C MET A 76 1.50 -4.09 -2.53
N THR A 77 1.26 -2.80 -2.77
CA THR A 77 0.68 -2.30 -4.03
C THR A 77 1.55 -2.66 -5.22
N ARG A 78 2.88 -2.50 -5.10
CA ARG A 78 3.82 -2.85 -6.17
C ARG A 78 3.81 -4.35 -6.46
N ARG A 79 3.82 -5.20 -5.43
CA ARG A 79 3.81 -6.66 -5.58
C ARG A 79 2.55 -7.16 -6.25
N MET A 80 1.37 -6.67 -5.87
CA MET A 80 0.12 -7.09 -6.50
C MET A 80 0.03 -6.64 -7.97
N ARG A 81 0.44 -5.41 -8.28
CA ARG A 81 0.53 -4.95 -9.69
C ARG A 81 1.49 -5.81 -10.51
N SER A 82 2.61 -6.22 -9.92
CA SER A 82 3.56 -7.13 -10.57
C SER A 82 2.94 -8.51 -10.82
N ALA A 83 2.25 -9.07 -9.83
CA ALA A 83 1.55 -10.35 -9.96
C ALA A 83 0.49 -10.29 -11.06
N TYR A 84 -0.32 -9.23 -11.10
CA TYR A 84 -1.31 -9.01 -12.15
C TYR A 84 -0.67 -9.01 -13.55
N ARG A 85 0.41 -8.24 -13.74
CA ARG A 85 1.12 -8.19 -15.03
C ARG A 85 1.66 -9.56 -15.44
N MET A 86 2.30 -10.27 -14.51
CA MET A 86 2.83 -11.61 -14.78
C MET A 86 1.71 -12.57 -15.22
N TYR A 87 0.59 -12.59 -14.50
CA TYR A 87 -0.52 -13.47 -14.83
C TYR A 87 -1.19 -13.08 -16.16
N HIS A 88 -1.38 -11.78 -16.42
CA HIS A 88 -1.92 -11.29 -17.68
C HIS A 88 -1.03 -11.68 -18.88
N ASP A 89 0.29 -11.54 -18.76
CA ASP A 89 1.24 -11.90 -19.81
C ASP A 89 1.24 -13.42 -20.07
N MET A 90 1.09 -14.23 -19.02
CA MET A 90 0.90 -15.68 -19.15
C MET A 90 -0.41 -16.03 -19.88
N GLU A 91 -1.52 -15.33 -19.60
CA GLU A 91 -2.77 -15.54 -20.32
C GLU A 91 -2.62 -15.24 -21.81
N LEU A 92 -1.97 -14.12 -22.15
CA LEU A 92 -1.73 -13.72 -23.54
C LEU A 92 -0.90 -14.77 -24.28
N ALA A 93 0.17 -15.28 -23.66
CA ALA A 93 1.00 -16.33 -24.23
C ALA A 93 0.23 -17.65 -24.42
N ASN A 94 -0.56 -18.07 -23.42
CA ASN A 94 -1.38 -19.28 -23.52
C ASN A 94 -2.47 -19.17 -24.58
N TYR A 95 -3.14 -18.02 -24.66
CA TYR A 95 -4.15 -17.77 -25.68
C TYR A 95 -3.56 -17.84 -27.10
N ASN A 96 -2.35 -17.29 -27.30
CA ASN A 96 -1.66 -17.38 -28.58
C ASN A 96 -1.24 -18.81 -28.92
N ASN A 97 -0.77 -19.59 -27.94
CA ASN A 97 -0.36 -20.98 -28.14
C ASN A 97 -1.54 -21.93 -28.42
N VAL A 98 -2.72 -21.67 -27.85
CA VAL A 98 -3.92 -22.51 -28.07
C VAL A 98 -4.58 -22.24 -29.43
N ARG A 99 -4.27 -21.11 -30.09
CA ARG A 99 -4.78 -20.75 -31.43
C ARG A 99 -3.79 -21.02 -32.56
N ALA A 100 -2.56 -21.46 -32.25
CA ALA A 100 -1.54 -21.88 -33.21
C ALA A 100 -1.63 -23.39 -33.46
#